data_AF-F3CC90-F1
#
_entry.id   AF-F3CC90-F1
#
_cell.length_a   1.000
_cell.length_b   1.000
_cell.length_c   1.000
_cell.angle_alpha   90.00
_cell.angle_beta   90.00
_cell.angle_gamma   90.00
#
_symmetry.space_group_name_H-M   'P 1'
#
loop_
_entity.id
_entity.type
_entity.pdbx_description
1 polymer ?
#
loop_
_entity_poly.entity_id
_entity_poly.type
_entity_poly.pdbx_seq_one_letter_code
_entity_poly.pdbx_strand_id
1 'polypeptide(L)' 'MCSHYEAPTPHQVADAFGVALFDQGRLDLWPAYIGPFLRHPDGRAEDDESPAAMEVMTGSFGLIPSWSKDSKIARRT' A
#
# COMPACT_ATOMS: atom_id res chain seq x y z
N MET A 1 -14.60 -5.84 12.75
CA MET A 1 -13.29 -5.18 12.61
C MET A 1 -12.32 -6.23 12.11
N CYS A 2 -11.71 -6.05 10.94
CA CYS A 2 -10.72 -7.00 10.43
C CYS A 2 -9.33 -6.53 10.90
N SER A 3 -8.63 -7.37 11.66
CA SER A 3 -7.29 -7.08 12.21
C SER A 3 -6.23 -8.04 11.69
N HIS A 4 -6.54 -8.81 10.65
CA HIS A 4 -5.64 -9.79 10.06
C HIS A 4 -6.06 -10.11 8.63
N TYR A 5 -5.12 -10.12 7.69
CA TYR A 5 -5.37 -10.57 6.33
C TYR A 5 -4.08 -11.07 5.67
N GLU A 6 -4.24 -11.86 4.61
CA GLU A 6 -3.15 -12.25 3.72
C GLU A 6 -3.02 -11.26 2.56
N ALA A 7 -1.83 -10.72 2.33
CA ALA A 7 -1.59 -9.81 1.22
C ALA A 7 -1.71 -10.53 -0.14
N PRO A 8 -2.33 -9.90 -1.15
CA PRO A 8 -2.41 -10.49 -2.48
C PRO A 8 -1.03 -10.54 -3.14
N THR A 9 -0.88 -11.46 -4.08
CA THR A 9 0.34 -11.53 -4.91
C THR A 9 0.39 -10.38 -5.90
N PRO A 10 1.59 -9.89 -6.29
CA PRO A 10 1.73 -8.83 -7.29
C PRO A 10 1.00 -9.09 -8.59
N HIS A 11 0.99 -10.34 -9.07
CA HIS A 11 0.26 -10.72 -10.28
C HIS A 11 -1.25 -10.56 -10.13
N GLN A 12 -1.83 -11.01 -9.00
CA GLN A 12 -3.26 -10.81 -8.75
C GLN A 12 -3.65 -9.33 -8.75
N VAL A 13 -2.80 -8.46 -8.21
CA VAL A 13 -3.06 -7.02 -8.17
C VAL A 13 -2.89 -6.40 -9.57
N ALA A 14 -1.85 -6.79 -10.31
CA ALA A 14 -1.62 -6.33 -11.68
C ALA A 14 -2.78 -6.72 -12.61
N ASP A 15 -3.21 -7.98 -12.57
CA ASP A 15 -4.31 -8.50 -13.40
C ASP A 15 -5.64 -7.81 -13.06
N ALA A 16 -5.90 -7.52 -11.78
CA ALA A 16 -7.15 -6.91 -11.34
C ALA A 16 -7.23 -5.39 -11.56
N PHE A 17 -6.10 -4.68 -11.48
CA PHE A 17 -6.07 -3.22 -11.45
C PHE A 17 -5.25 -2.57 -12.57
N GLY A 18 -4.58 -3.33 -13.42
CA GLY A 18 -3.76 -2.81 -14.52
C GLY A 18 -2.56 -2.00 -14.03
N VAL A 19 -2.00 -2.35 -12.87
CA VAL A 19 -0.83 -1.70 -12.27
C VAL A 19 0.46 -2.42 -12.64
N ALA A 20 1.59 -1.72 -12.56
CA ALA A 20 2.90 -2.33 -12.70
C ALA A 20 3.14 -3.41 -11.64
N LEU A 21 3.93 -4.44 -11.99
CA LEU A 21 4.38 -5.44 -11.03
C LEU A 21 5.29 -4.78 -9.98
N PHE A 22 5.20 -5.29 -8.76
CA PHE A 22 5.97 -4.84 -7.60
C PHE A 22 6.49 -6.03 -6.80
N ASP A 23 7.41 -5.78 -5.87
CA ASP A 23 7.98 -6.84 -5.04
C ASP A 23 6.96 -7.39 -4.03
N GLN A 24 6.94 -8.71 -3.88
CA GLN A 24 6.13 -9.36 -2.87
C GLN A 24 6.58 -8.93 -1.46
N GLY A 25 5.69 -8.25 -0.75
CA GLY A 25 5.86 -7.92 0.66
C GLY A 25 5.43 -9.05 1.59
N ARG A 26 5.28 -8.71 2.87
CA ARG A 26 4.75 -9.63 3.89
C ARG A 26 3.34 -10.09 3.53
N LEU A 27 3.12 -11.40 3.58
CA LEU A 27 1.81 -12.01 3.37
C LEU A 27 0.92 -11.87 4.61
N ASP A 28 1.43 -12.29 5.77
CA ASP A 28 0.68 -12.27 7.04
C ASP A 28 0.63 -10.86 7.66
N LEU A 29 -0.42 -10.08 7.37
CA LEU A 29 -0.53 -8.68 7.78
C LEU A 29 -1.44 -8.48 8.99
N TRP A 30 -0.89 -7.77 9.97
CA TRP A 30 -1.53 -7.34 11.22
C TRP A 30 -1.41 -5.81 11.35
N PRO A 31 -2.22 -5.15 12.19
CA PRO A 31 -2.10 -3.72 12.46
C PRO A 31 -0.65 -3.29 12.73
N ALA A 32 -0.29 -2.11 12.22
CA ALA A 32 1.05 -1.51 12.22
C ALA A 32 2.10 -2.21 11.34
N TYR A 33 1.77 -3.27 10.60
CA TYR A 33 2.69 -3.84 9.59
C TYR A 33 2.65 -3.04 8.30
N ILE A 34 3.73 -3.11 7.52
CA ILE A 34 3.82 -2.50 6.19
C ILE A 34 3.28 -3.47 5.15
N GLY A 35 2.26 -3.03 4.41
CA GLY A 35 1.62 -3.80 3.34
C GLY A 35 1.41 -2.95 2.08
N PRO A 36 1.08 -3.59 0.95
CA PRO A 36 0.76 -2.89 -0.29
C PRO A 36 -0.61 -2.21 -0.21
N PHE A 37 -0.72 -1.03 -0.81
CA PHE A 37 -1.98 -0.33 -1.03
C PHE A 37 -1.96 0.36 -2.40
N LEU A 38 -3.14 0.52 -3.01
CA LEU A 38 -3.27 1.24 -4.27
C LEU A 38 -3.62 2.71 -4.03
N ARG A 39 -3.04 3.62 -4.80
CA ARG A 39 -3.46 5.03 -4.88
C ARG A 39 -3.44 5.54 -6.31
N HIS A 40 -4.10 6.67 -6.54
CA HIS A 40 -3.89 7.41 -7.79
C HIS A 40 -2.48 8.04 -7.79
N PRO A 41 -1.83 8.12 -8.96
CA PRO A 41 -0.59 8.85 -9.09
C PRO A 41 -0.74 10.33 -8.69
N ASP A 42 0.29 10.91 -8.08
CA ASP A 42 0.26 12.29 -7.57
C ASP A 42 0.31 13.35 -8.69
N GLY A 43 0.13 12.94 -9.96
CA GLY A 43 0.10 13.83 -11.14
C GLY A 43 1.44 14.50 -11.47
N ARG A 44 2.54 14.11 -10.81
CA ARG A 44 3.90 14.65 -11.02
C ARG A 44 4.77 13.80 -11.96
N ALA A 45 4.21 12.79 -12.60
CA ALA A 45 4.96 12.02 -13.60
C ALA A 45 5.22 12.93 -14.82
N GLU A 46 6.50 13.26 -15.05
CA GLU A 46 6.96 14.15 -16.13
C GLU A 46 7.09 13.43 -17.49
N ASP A 47 6.62 12.19 -17.62
CA ASP A 47 6.74 11.41 -18.85
C ASP A 47 5.42 11.28 -19.61
N ASP A 48 5.52 11.51 -20.92
CA ASP A 48 4.47 11.55 -21.97
C ASP A 48 3.87 10.16 -22.29
N GLU A 49 3.94 9.23 -21.34
CA GLU A 49 3.38 7.89 -21.45
C GLU A 49 2.16 7.82 -20.54
N SER A 50 0.98 7.52 -21.10
CA SER A 50 -0.30 7.53 -20.36
C SER A 50 -0.15 6.86 -18.99
N PRO A 51 -0.10 7.63 -17.89
CA PRO A 51 0.27 7.06 -16.60
C PRO A 51 -0.80 6.05 -16.20
N ALA A 52 -0.37 4.90 -15.66
CA ALA A 52 -1.29 3.91 -15.12
C ALA A 52 -2.30 4.60 -14.19
N ALA A 53 -3.59 4.27 -14.32
CA ALA A 53 -4.65 4.95 -13.56
C ALA A 53 -4.47 4.81 -12.04
N MET A 54 -3.74 3.79 -11.60
CA MET A 54 -3.40 3.49 -10.22
C MET A 54 -1.92 3.08 -10.12
N GLU A 55 -1.33 3.28 -8.95
CA GLU A 55 -0.02 2.75 -8.60
C GLU A 55 -0.06 2.03 -7.24
N VAL A 56 0.84 1.07 -7.05
CA VAL A 56 0.99 0.33 -5.80
C VAL A 56 2.12 0.93 -4.99
N MET A 57 1.83 1.24 -3.73
CA MET A 57 2.79 1.73 -2.75
C MET A 57 2.75 0.86 -1.50
N THR A 58 3.78 0.95 -0.67
CA THR A 58 3.81 0.29 0.64
C THR A 58 3.54 1.27 1.77
N GLY A 59 2.68 0.91 2.72
CA GLY A 59 2.29 1.77 3.84
C GLY A 59 1.86 0.99 5.07
N SER A 60 1.70 1.70 6.19
CA SER A 60 1.25 1.11 7.45
C SER A 60 -0.21 0.66 7.37
N PHE A 61 -0.49 -0.58 7.78
CA PHE A 61 -1.84 -1.05 8.05
C PHE A 61 -2.34 -0.41 9.35
N GLY A 62 -2.95 0.76 9.20
CA GLY A 62 -3.36 1.63 10.30
C GLY A 62 -2.73 3.01 10.14
N LEU A 63 -3.57 4.04 10.07
CA LEU A 63 -3.14 5.42 9.86
C LEU A 63 -2.37 5.92 11.09
N ILE A 64 -1.20 6.49 10.84
CA ILE A 64 -0.41 7.20 11.86
C ILE A 64 -0.78 8.68 11.74
N PRO A 65 -1.29 9.32 12.81
CA PRO A 65 -1.59 10.74 12.79
C PRO A 65 -0.34 11.57 12.49
N SER A 66 -0.49 12.63 11.70
CA SER A 66 0.64 13.48 11.29
C SER A 66 1.33 14.21 12.45
N TRP A 67 0.63 14.39 13.58
CA TRP A 67 1.20 14.97 14.80
C TRP A 67 1.97 13.97 15.66
N SER A 68 1.93 12.67 15.34
CA SER A 68 2.66 11.66 16.10
C SER A 68 4.16 11.79 15.88
N LYS A 69 4.92 11.74 16.96
CA LYS A 69 6.40 11.81 16.90
C LYS A 69 7.03 10.51 16.41
N ASP A 70 6.30 9.40 16.49
CA ASP A 70 6.76 8.08 16.08
C ASP A 70 5.61 7.19 15.59
N SER A 71 5.98 6.08 14.94
CA SER A 71 5.05 5.09 14.38
C SER A 71 4.55 4.06 15.39
N LYS A 72 5.08 4.03 16.62
CA LYS A 72 4.69 3.03 17.64
C LYS A 72 3.27 3.25 18.14
N ILE A 73 2.69 4.43 17.92
CA ILE A 73 1.28 4.71 18.23
C ILE A 73 0.33 3.71 17.56
N ALA A 74 0.68 3.20 16.38
CA ALA A 74 -0.12 2.22 15.65
C ALA A 74 -0.26 0.86 16.37
N ARG A 75 0.54 0.59 17.41
CA ARG A 75 0.45 -0.65 18.22
C ARG A 75 -0.51 -0.52 19.41
N ARG A 76 -1.10 0.67 19.62
CA ARG A 76 -1.92 1.00 20.80
C ARG A 76 -3.39 1.28 20.45
N THR A 77 -3.80 0.95 19.23
CA THR A 77 -5.12 1.20 18.65
C THR A 77 -5.87 -0.08 18.41
#